data_AF-A0ABD0X3J1-F1
#
_entry.id   AF-A0ABD0X3J1-F1
#
_cell.length_a   1.000
_cell.length_b   1.000
_cell.length_c   1.000
_cell.angle_alpha   90.00
_cell.angle_beta   90.00
_cell.angle_gamma   90.00
#
_symmetry.space_group_name_H-M   'P 1'
#
loop_
_entity.id
_entity.type
_entity.pdbx_description
1 polymer ?
#
loop_
_entity_poly.entity_id
_entity_poly.type
_entity_poly.pdbx_seq_one_letter_code
_entity_poly.pdbx_strand_id
1 'polypeptide(L)'
;MAEGETEKEYDTRKATEGLRERFKELTRTLIESPESPSEASLRFCQEFCQVLVEHASRWKAEEDPVPLLEAYTVAILSYAKATTCLSSECENVPRVLENLALSCVELLLSLPEHVPGALWDEFQSSVKSAHSFLQENGNTQLYMLSVMAQEPGVWTNATLCRIMSNEIPEIDKVHEFLHLEGPTLLSMRLKHLIKQNRSEKAAVLAKMCSEYPEYEGKWNFKQTYLVCLCMTKTQEDLMQEISQVDCKDALEMICNLESDGDEKAALCLCSSFLKRQLLQGDVYCAWELTLFWSKLLMRSEASADSFLEQCRKLVLLSRSVCHILFLIKVIQSEVGEVGLPVCIEMCIQALQMASSNDMDSRTTICKTISCLLPGDLEVKRACKLTEFLIQPTTESYYAVESLYNEPDEKLDDENLPVPNSLRCELLLALKTQWPFDPEFWDWRTLKRHCLALMGEEASIVSPVDTLRDTDEELEEGAAEKALTRRRSLSRMWRRM
;
A
#
# COMPACT_ATOMS: atom_id res chain seq x y z
N MET A 1 -18.84 48.93 -4.90
CA MET A 1 -18.83 47.47 -5.20
C MET A 1 -19.63 47.16 -6.46
N ALA A 2 -20.81 47.75 -6.69
CA ALA A 2 -21.60 47.51 -7.91
C ALA A 2 -20.96 47.99 -9.24
N GLU A 3 -20.18 49.08 -9.27
CA GLU A 3 -19.57 49.58 -10.52
C GLU A 3 -18.44 48.68 -11.07
N GLY A 4 -17.70 47.99 -10.21
CA GLY A 4 -16.61 47.09 -10.62
C GLY A 4 -17.10 45.72 -11.14
N GLU A 5 -18.27 45.27 -10.70
CA GLU A 5 -18.91 44.04 -11.21
C GLU A 5 -19.47 44.26 -12.63
N THR A 6 -20.01 45.45 -12.91
CA THR A 6 -20.55 45.80 -14.23
C THR A 6 -19.48 46.00 -15.30
N GLU A 7 -18.29 46.50 -14.95
CA GLU A 7 -17.16 46.61 -15.89
C GLU A 7 -16.58 45.23 -16.23
N LYS A 8 -16.40 44.36 -15.22
CA LYS A 8 -15.88 43.00 -15.42
C LYS A 8 -16.81 42.17 -16.32
N GLU A 9 -18.13 42.27 -16.11
CA GLU A 9 -19.13 41.57 -16.93
C GLU A 9 -19.16 42.08 -18.39
N TYR A 10 -18.99 43.39 -18.59
CA TYR A 10 -18.90 43.99 -19.93
C TYR A 10 -17.62 43.54 -20.68
N ASP A 11 -16.49 43.50 -19.98
CA ASP A 11 -15.22 43.03 -20.55
C ASP A 11 -15.25 41.54 -20.90
N THR A 12 -15.91 40.71 -20.08
CA THR A 12 -16.13 39.29 -20.39
C THR A 12 -16.96 39.12 -21.66
N ARG A 13 -18.11 39.78 -21.79
CA ARG A 13 -18.96 39.67 -22.98
C ARG A 13 -18.24 40.12 -24.26
N LYS A 14 -17.47 41.21 -24.18
CA LYS A 14 -16.68 41.70 -25.31
C LYS A 14 -15.57 40.72 -25.69
N ALA A 15 -14.93 40.07 -24.71
CA ALA A 15 -13.95 39.04 -24.96
C ALA A 15 -14.57 37.80 -25.63
N THR A 16 -15.73 37.35 -25.16
CA THR A 16 -16.48 36.20 -25.71
C THR A 16 -16.91 36.45 -27.16
N GLU A 17 -17.36 37.68 -27.49
CA GLU A 17 -17.69 38.02 -28.87
C GLU A 17 -16.45 38.07 -29.77
N GLY A 18 -15.33 38.60 -29.26
CA GLY A 18 -14.04 38.54 -29.97
C GLY A 18 -13.58 37.10 -30.23
N LEU A 19 -13.84 36.17 -29.31
CA LEU A 19 -13.57 34.74 -29.49
C LEU A 19 -14.42 34.14 -30.60
N ARG A 20 -15.72 34.47 -30.64
CA ARG A 20 -16.66 34.01 -31.66
C ARG A 20 -16.22 34.44 -33.07
N GLU A 21 -15.79 35.69 -33.22
CA GLU A 21 -15.28 36.21 -34.50
C GLU A 21 -13.97 35.53 -34.92
N ARG A 22 -13.04 35.28 -33.98
CA ARG A 22 -11.81 34.52 -34.30
C ARG A 22 -12.13 33.12 -34.80
N PHE A 23 -13.06 32.39 -34.18
CA PHE A 23 -13.43 31.06 -34.66
C PHE A 23 -14.14 31.08 -36.02
N LYS A 24 -15.01 32.07 -36.28
CA LYS A 24 -15.61 32.25 -37.62
C LYS A 24 -14.55 32.50 -38.69
N GLU A 25 -13.53 33.30 -38.38
CA GLU A 25 -12.42 33.57 -39.29
C GLU A 25 -11.63 32.29 -39.61
N LEU A 26 -11.32 31.49 -38.58
CA LEU A 26 -10.66 30.18 -38.77
C LEU A 26 -11.48 29.25 -39.66
N THR A 27 -12.80 29.18 -39.46
CA THR A 27 -13.68 28.37 -40.33
C THR A 27 -13.70 28.91 -41.76
N ARG A 28 -13.67 30.24 -41.96
CA ARG A 28 -13.57 30.82 -43.31
C ARG A 28 -12.24 30.48 -43.98
N THR A 29 -11.13 30.61 -43.27
CA THR A 29 -9.79 30.25 -43.78
C THR A 29 -9.70 28.76 -44.13
N LEU A 30 -10.35 27.89 -43.34
CA LEU A 30 -10.45 26.46 -43.65
C LEU A 30 -11.18 26.21 -44.98
N ILE A 31 -12.31 26.88 -45.21
CA ILE A 31 -13.13 26.71 -46.43
C ILE A 31 -12.41 27.27 -47.67
N GLU A 32 -11.71 28.40 -47.52
CA GLU A 32 -11.02 29.09 -48.62
C GLU A 32 -9.59 28.58 -48.86
N SER A 33 -9.11 27.60 -48.08
CA SER A 33 -7.73 27.12 -48.14
C SER A 33 -7.42 26.45 -49.48
N PRO A 34 -6.30 26.83 -50.14
CA PRO A 34 -5.85 26.17 -51.38
C PRO A 34 -5.11 24.84 -51.13
N GLU A 35 -4.91 24.45 -49.86
CA GLU A 35 -4.13 23.28 -49.47
C GLU A 35 -4.93 21.98 -49.53
N SER A 36 -4.25 20.85 -49.29
CA SER A 36 -4.95 19.58 -49.17
C SER A 36 -5.93 19.62 -47.98
N PRO A 37 -7.10 18.95 -48.07
CA PRO A 37 -8.09 18.94 -46.98
C PRO A 37 -7.53 18.47 -45.64
N SER A 38 -6.55 17.55 -45.66
CA SER A 38 -5.88 17.04 -44.46
C SER A 38 -4.97 18.09 -43.80
N GLU A 39 -4.14 18.80 -44.58
CA GLU A 39 -3.25 19.86 -44.08
C GLU A 39 -4.04 21.07 -43.58
N ALA A 40 -5.09 21.46 -44.31
CA ALA A 40 -5.98 22.55 -43.88
C ALA A 40 -6.68 22.21 -42.55
N SER A 41 -7.14 20.96 -42.38
CA SER A 41 -7.76 20.47 -41.14
C SER A 41 -6.77 20.43 -39.98
N LEU A 42 -5.51 20.03 -40.24
CA LEU A 42 -4.44 20.04 -39.25
C LEU A 42 -4.16 21.45 -38.74
N ARG A 43 -3.99 22.42 -39.66
CA ARG A 43 -3.76 23.82 -39.28
C ARG A 43 -4.95 24.38 -38.50
N PHE A 44 -6.17 24.14 -38.97
CA PHE A 44 -7.38 24.56 -38.26
C PHE A 44 -7.39 24.03 -36.82
N CYS A 45 -7.10 22.75 -36.60
CA CYS A 45 -7.06 22.16 -35.26
C CYS A 45 -6.01 22.82 -34.35
N GLN A 46 -4.82 23.11 -34.88
CA GLN A 46 -3.74 23.75 -34.13
C GLN A 46 -4.09 25.19 -33.76
N GLU A 47 -4.55 25.98 -34.73
CA GLU A 47 -4.93 27.37 -34.51
C GLU A 47 -6.16 27.47 -33.60
N PHE A 48 -7.15 26.59 -33.76
CA PHE A 48 -8.32 26.53 -32.89
C PHE A 48 -7.93 26.32 -31.42
N CYS A 49 -7.06 25.33 -31.14
CA CYS A 49 -6.54 25.08 -29.80
C CYS A 49 -5.77 26.28 -29.27
N GLN A 50 -4.92 26.91 -30.10
CA GLN A 50 -4.17 28.09 -29.71
C GLN A 50 -5.10 29.26 -29.32
N VAL A 51 -6.10 29.56 -30.15
CA VAL A 51 -7.09 30.62 -29.87
C VAL A 51 -7.82 30.35 -28.55
N LEU A 52 -8.23 29.11 -28.31
CA LEU A 52 -8.92 28.74 -27.08
C LEU A 52 -8.02 28.89 -25.84
N VAL A 53 -6.77 28.42 -25.91
CA VAL A 53 -5.79 28.53 -24.80
C VAL A 53 -5.44 29.99 -24.51
N GLU A 54 -5.20 30.80 -25.55
CA GLU A 54 -4.96 32.24 -25.41
C GLU A 54 -6.13 32.97 -24.75
N HIS A 55 -7.37 32.53 -25.02
CA HIS A 55 -8.55 33.10 -24.38
C HIS A 55 -8.71 32.60 -22.94
N ALA A 56 -8.61 31.29 -22.72
CA ALA A 56 -8.78 30.66 -21.41
C ALA A 56 -7.72 31.11 -20.40
N SER A 57 -6.49 31.35 -20.84
CA SER A 57 -5.38 31.83 -19.98
C SER A 57 -5.61 33.21 -19.34
N ARG A 58 -6.62 33.96 -19.78
CA ARG A 58 -7.04 35.23 -19.17
C ARG A 58 -7.78 35.04 -17.85
N TRP A 59 -8.28 33.83 -17.60
CA TRP A 59 -9.12 33.49 -16.46
C TRP A 59 -8.49 32.34 -15.69
N LYS A 60 -8.57 32.37 -14.37
CA LYS A 60 -8.19 31.22 -13.54
C LYS A 60 -9.44 30.38 -13.29
N ALA A 61 -9.40 29.09 -13.61
CA ALA A 61 -10.56 28.21 -13.48
C ALA A 61 -11.14 28.12 -12.07
N GLU A 62 -10.32 28.30 -11.04
CA GLU A 62 -10.77 28.26 -9.64
C GLU A 62 -11.41 29.58 -9.18
N GLU A 63 -11.02 30.72 -9.76
CA GLU A 63 -11.48 32.06 -9.35
C GLU A 63 -12.63 32.56 -10.24
N ASP A 64 -12.59 32.29 -11.54
CA ASP A 64 -13.52 32.80 -12.56
C ASP A 64 -13.95 31.68 -13.55
N PRO A 65 -14.73 30.67 -13.10
CA PRO A 65 -15.12 29.54 -13.96
C PRO A 65 -16.23 29.87 -14.97
N VAL A 66 -17.02 30.93 -14.71
CA VAL A 66 -18.14 31.34 -15.57
C VAL A 66 -17.68 31.85 -16.96
N PRO A 67 -16.70 32.78 -17.07
CA PRO A 67 -16.13 33.18 -18.36
C PRO A 67 -15.55 32.00 -19.16
N LEU A 68 -14.98 31.00 -18.47
CA LEU A 68 -14.46 29.81 -19.14
C LEU A 68 -15.59 28.94 -19.68
N LEU A 69 -16.72 28.82 -18.97
CA LEU A 69 -17.88 28.08 -19.47
C LEU A 69 -18.42 28.73 -20.75
N GLU A 70 -18.50 30.06 -20.81
CA GLU A 70 -18.85 30.78 -22.04
C GLU A 70 -17.88 30.46 -23.18
N ALA A 71 -16.57 30.51 -22.91
CA ALA A 71 -15.55 30.19 -23.90
C ALA A 71 -15.68 28.76 -24.44
N TYR A 72 -15.89 27.76 -23.57
CA TYR A 72 -16.14 26.38 -23.98
C TYR A 72 -17.45 26.23 -24.75
N THR A 73 -18.52 26.92 -24.34
CA THR A 73 -19.82 26.92 -25.03
C THR A 73 -19.66 27.38 -26.48
N VAL A 74 -18.95 28.49 -26.68
CA VAL A 74 -18.67 29.03 -28.02
C VAL A 74 -17.75 28.10 -28.80
N ALA A 75 -16.70 27.57 -28.17
CA ALA A 75 -15.74 26.67 -28.81
C ALA A 75 -16.41 25.38 -29.31
N ILE A 76 -17.19 24.70 -28.47
CA ILE A 76 -17.89 23.44 -28.79
C ILE A 76 -18.81 23.64 -29.99
N LEU A 77 -19.65 24.68 -29.95
CA LEU A 77 -20.58 24.96 -31.05
C LEU A 77 -19.85 25.36 -32.35
N SER A 78 -18.77 26.12 -32.25
CA SER A 78 -17.99 26.55 -33.42
C SER A 78 -17.27 25.36 -34.07
N TYR A 79 -16.68 24.48 -33.26
CA TYR A 79 -16.00 23.28 -33.75
C TYR A 79 -16.98 22.30 -34.39
N ALA A 80 -18.15 22.09 -33.78
CA ALA A 80 -19.21 21.22 -34.31
C ALA A 80 -19.76 21.71 -35.67
N LYS A 81 -19.81 23.03 -35.88
CA LYS A 81 -20.20 23.62 -37.18
C LYS A 81 -19.11 23.48 -38.24
N ALA A 82 -17.84 23.54 -37.83
CA ALA A 82 -16.72 23.39 -38.75
C ALA A 82 -16.50 21.92 -39.19
N THR A 83 -17.08 20.95 -38.48
CA THR A 83 -16.78 19.52 -38.69
C THR A 83 -17.13 19.02 -40.08
N THR A 84 -18.15 19.59 -40.74
CA THR A 84 -18.51 19.27 -42.12
C THR A 84 -17.46 19.67 -43.16
N CYS A 85 -16.56 20.59 -42.79
CA CYS A 85 -15.48 21.08 -43.63
C CYS A 85 -14.13 20.43 -43.29
N LEU A 86 -14.07 19.62 -42.22
CA LEU A 86 -12.85 18.96 -41.77
C LEU A 86 -12.71 17.58 -42.41
N SER A 87 -11.49 17.21 -42.75
CA SER A 87 -11.15 15.91 -43.34
C SER A 87 -11.18 14.82 -42.28
N SER A 88 -11.84 13.70 -42.58
CA SER A 88 -11.83 12.48 -41.75
C SER A 88 -10.45 11.80 -41.72
N GLU A 89 -9.55 12.14 -42.64
CA GLU A 89 -8.17 11.61 -42.69
C GLU A 89 -7.25 12.27 -41.64
N CYS A 90 -7.69 13.38 -41.03
CA CYS A 90 -6.90 14.09 -40.03
C CYS A 90 -7.19 13.58 -38.62
N GLU A 91 -6.25 12.86 -38.01
CA GLU A 91 -6.38 12.29 -36.65
C GLU A 91 -6.61 13.35 -35.56
N ASN A 92 -6.22 14.61 -35.79
CA ASN A 92 -6.43 15.68 -34.82
C ASN A 92 -7.89 16.13 -34.71
N VAL A 93 -8.71 15.88 -35.73
CA VAL A 93 -10.12 16.31 -35.73
C VAL A 93 -10.91 15.67 -34.58
N PRO A 94 -10.99 14.33 -34.48
CA PRO A 94 -11.68 13.69 -33.37
C PRO A 94 -11.00 13.96 -32.02
N ARG A 95 -9.66 14.09 -32.00
CA ARG A 95 -8.88 14.29 -30.77
C ARG A 95 -9.10 15.67 -30.14
N VAL A 96 -9.17 16.73 -30.95
CA VAL A 96 -9.48 18.08 -30.43
C VAL A 96 -10.88 18.11 -29.84
N LEU A 97 -11.86 17.49 -30.50
CA LEU A 97 -13.23 17.43 -30.01
C LEU A 97 -13.34 16.64 -28.69
N GLU A 98 -12.67 15.49 -28.59
CA GLU A 98 -12.61 14.69 -27.36
C GLU A 98 -11.96 15.47 -26.20
N ASN A 99 -10.81 16.11 -26.44
CA ASN A 99 -10.15 16.93 -25.43
C ASN A 99 -11.01 18.14 -25.02
N LEU A 100 -11.69 18.78 -25.98
CA LEU A 100 -12.60 19.89 -25.71
C LEU A 100 -13.75 19.43 -24.82
N ALA A 101 -14.30 18.25 -25.06
CA ALA A 101 -15.36 17.66 -24.26
C ALA A 101 -14.89 17.38 -22.83
N LEU A 102 -13.74 16.70 -22.67
CA LEU A 102 -13.18 16.34 -21.38
C LEU A 102 -12.81 17.58 -20.55
N SER A 103 -12.13 18.56 -21.14
CA SER A 103 -11.77 19.80 -20.45
C SER A 103 -13.00 20.61 -20.02
N CYS A 104 -14.07 20.60 -20.84
CA CYS A 104 -15.33 21.23 -20.45
C CYS A 104 -15.99 20.48 -19.29
N VAL A 105 -16.03 19.14 -19.29
CA VAL A 105 -16.55 18.37 -18.15
C VAL A 105 -15.76 18.64 -16.87
N GLU A 106 -14.44 18.71 -16.93
CA GLU A 106 -13.61 19.02 -15.76
C GLU A 106 -13.93 20.40 -15.17
N LEU A 107 -14.12 21.40 -16.04
CA LEU A 107 -14.59 22.72 -15.63
C LEU A 107 -15.99 22.65 -15.01
N LEU A 108 -16.93 21.96 -15.67
CA LEU A 108 -18.32 21.82 -15.21
C LEU A 108 -18.39 21.22 -13.80
N LEU A 109 -17.62 20.16 -13.54
CA LEU A 109 -17.57 19.53 -12.21
C LEU A 109 -17.06 20.50 -11.14
N SER A 110 -16.21 21.46 -11.53
CA SER A 110 -15.61 22.48 -10.67
C SER A 110 -16.44 23.77 -10.53
N LEU A 111 -17.58 23.87 -11.22
CA LEU A 111 -18.47 25.02 -11.08
C LEU A 111 -19.07 25.11 -9.67
N PRO A 112 -19.35 26.34 -9.20
CA PRO A 112 -20.11 26.53 -7.97
C PRO A 112 -21.50 25.88 -8.11
N GLU A 113 -22.13 25.56 -6.97
CA GLU A 113 -23.44 24.89 -6.94
C GLU A 113 -24.54 25.68 -7.68
N HIS A 114 -24.36 26.98 -7.92
CA HIS A 114 -25.31 27.84 -8.63
C HIS A 114 -24.64 28.50 -9.84
N VAL A 115 -25.00 28.01 -11.02
CA VAL A 115 -24.68 28.65 -12.30
C VAL A 115 -25.85 29.56 -12.69
N PRO A 116 -25.61 30.78 -13.21
CA PRO A 116 -26.69 31.65 -13.67
C PRO A 116 -27.58 30.93 -14.70
N GLY A 117 -28.90 30.93 -14.49
CA GLY A 117 -29.84 30.15 -15.32
C GLY A 117 -29.73 30.46 -16.81
N ALA A 118 -29.63 31.74 -17.19
CA ALA A 118 -29.48 32.14 -18.59
C ALA A 118 -28.20 31.58 -19.25
N LEU A 119 -27.10 31.50 -18.49
CA LEU A 119 -25.85 30.91 -18.96
C LEU A 119 -25.98 29.40 -19.13
N TRP A 120 -26.64 28.74 -18.18
CA TRP A 120 -26.91 27.31 -18.28
C TRP A 120 -27.80 26.98 -19.48
N ASP A 121 -28.88 27.73 -19.69
CA ASP A 121 -29.79 27.57 -20.83
C ASP A 121 -29.05 27.74 -22.18
N GLU A 122 -28.14 28.70 -22.28
CA GLU A 122 -27.29 28.90 -23.46
C GLU A 122 -26.34 27.72 -23.68
N PHE A 123 -25.69 27.26 -22.61
CA PHE A 123 -24.82 26.08 -22.64
C PHE A 123 -25.59 24.84 -23.10
N GLN A 124 -26.75 24.55 -22.51
CA GLN A 124 -27.60 23.41 -22.88
C GLN A 124 -28.03 23.47 -24.34
N SER A 125 -28.49 24.64 -24.79
CA SER A 125 -28.91 24.84 -26.19
C SER A 125 -27.75 24.66 -27.17
N SER A 126 -26.57 25.15 -26.82
CA SER A 126 -25.36 25.06 -27.63
C SER A 126 -24.83 23.63 -27.71
N VAL A 127 -24.75 22.91 -26.58
CA VAL A 127 -24.32 21.50 -26.54
C VAL A 127 -25.31 20.61 -27.28
N LYS A 128 -26.62 20.80 -27.08
CA LYS A 128 -27.65 20.04 -27.81
C LYS A 128 -27.52 20.24 -29.32
N SER A 129 -27.32 21.48 -29.76
CA SER A 129 -27.12 21.79 -31.18
C SER A 129 -25.84 21.17 -31.72
N ALA A 130 -24.72 21.33 -31.00
CA ALA A 130 -23.43 20.77 -31.38
C ALA A 130 -23.47 19.22 -31.45
N HIS A 131 -24.12 18.58 -30.48
CA HIS A 131 -24.29 17.14 -30.45
C HIS A 131 -25.12 16.64 -31.65
N SER A 132 -26.20 17.32 -32.01
CA SER A 132 -26.99 16.98 -33.20
C SER A 132 -26.16 17.06 -34.49
N PHE A 133 -25.40 18.15 -34.68
CA PHE A 133 -24.53 18.30 -35.85
C PHE A 133 -23.47 17.19 -35.94
N LEU A 134 -22.90 16.80 -34.80
CA LEU A 134 -21.86 15.77 -34.75
C LEU A 134 -22.44 14.37 -34.95
N GLN A 135 -23.60 14.08 -34.38
CA GLN A 135 -24.28 12.80 -34.50
C GLN A 135 -24.69 12.51 -35.96
N GLU A 136 -25.15 13.52 -36.70
CA GLU A 136 -25.42 13.40 -38.15
C GLU A 136 -24.18 12.96 -38.94
N ASN A 137 -22.99 13.28 -38.44
CA ASN A 137 -21.70 12.90 -39.02
C ASN A 137 -21.06 11.67 -38.35
N GLY A 138 -21.81 10.94 -37.51
CA GLY A 138 -21.33 9.73 -36.81
C GLY A 138 -20.38 9.99 -35.63
N ASN A 139 -20.23 11.23 -35.18
CA ASN A 139 -19.35 11.61 -34.07
C ASN A 139 -20.07 11.52 -32.72
N THR A 140 -19.48 10.80 -31.76
CA THR A 140 -20.06 10.54 -30.43
C THR A 140 -19.31 11.23 -29.28
N GLN A 141 -18.24 12.00 -29.57
CA GLN A 141 -17.34 12.57 -28.57
C GLN A 141 -18.03 13.55 -27.61
N LEU A 142 -19.13 14.20 -28.04
CA LEU A 142 -19.92 15.10 -27.16
C LEU A 142 -21.01 14.38 -26.34
N TYR A 143 -21.14 13.06 -26.43
CA TYR A 143 -22.21 12.33 -25.75
C TYR A 143 -22.25 12.62 -24.24
N MET A 144 -21.10 12.58 -23.56
CA MET A 144 -21.01 12.87 -22.12
C MET A 144 -21.52 14.27 -21.75
N LEU A 145 -21.12 15.29 -22.51
CA LEU A 145 -21.61 16.65 -22.30
C LEU A 145 -23.10 16.78 -22.59
N SER A 146 -23.60 16.09 -23.62
CA SER A 146 -25.02 16.04 -23.96
C SER A 146 -25.84 15.44 -22.82
N VAL A 147 -25.36 14.36 -22.20
CA VAL A 147 -25.98 13.75 -21.01
C VAL A 147 -26.01 14.74 -19.84
N MET A 148 -24.88 15.37 -19.51
CA MET A 148 -24.83 16.36 -18.41
C MET A 148 -25.72 17.57 -18.66
N ALA A 149 -25.80 18.03 -19.91
CA ALA A 149 -26.61 19.18 -20.30
C ALA A 149 -28.12 18.89 -20.31
N GLN A 150 -28.58 17.64 -20.20
CA GLN A 150 -30.00 17.34 -20.06
C GLN A 150 -30.56 17.71 -18.68
N GLU A 151 -29.68 17.79 -17.68
CA GLU A 151 -30.03 18.13 -16.30
C GLU A 151 -29.98 19.65 -16.06
N PRO A 152 -30.75 20.18 -15.10
CA PRO A 152 -30.71 21.62 -14.75
C PRO A 152 -29.39 22.04 -14.08
N GLY A 153 -28.51 21.09 -13.75
CA GLY A 153 -27.18 21.34 -13.25
C GLY A 153 -26.33 20.08 -13.21
N VAL A 154 -25.03 20.28 -13.01
CA VAL A 154 -24.02 19.22 -13.09
C VAL A 154 -24.23 18.09 -12.06
N TRP A 155 -24.77 18.42 -10.89
CA TRP A 155 -24.97 17.48 -9.78
C TRP A 155 -26.45 17.29 -9.41
N THR A 156 -27.39 17.70 -10.27
CA THR A 156 -28.81 17.78 -9.91
C THR A 156 -29.63 16.53 -10.26
N ASN A 157 -29.05 15.57 -10.99
CA ASN A 157 -29.76 14.35 -11.36
C ASN A 157 -30.34 13.66 -10.11
N ALA A 158 -31.64 13.34 -10.15
CA ALA A 158 -32.35 12.86 -8.97
C ALA A 158 -31.79 11.52 -8.45
N THR A 159 -31.39 10.61 -9.34
CA THR A 159 -30.79 9.32 -8.96
C THR A 159 -29.42 9.54 -8.32
N LEU A 160 -28.57 10.38 -8.93
CA LEU A 160 -27.26 10.74 -8.38
C LEU A 160 -27.38 11.38 -6.98
N CYS A 161 -28.30 12.33 -6.79
CA CYS A 161 -28.55 12.97 -5.50
C CYS A 161 -28.96 11.96 -4.42
N ARG A 162 -29.80 10.98 -4.76
CA ARG A 162 -30.22 9.91 -3.83
C ARG A 162 -29.07 8.99 -3.45
N ILE A 163 -28.27 8.56 -4.44
CA ILE A 163 -27.04 7.79 -4.21
C ILE A 163 -26.10 8.56 -3.27
N MET A 164 -25.83 9.83 -3.57
CA MET A 164 -24.92 10.68 -2.77
C MET A 164 -25.44 11.00 -1.36
N SER A 165 -26.74 10.83 -1.13
CA SER A 165 -27.39 10.97 0.19
C SER A 165 -27.48 9.65 0.95
N ASN A 166 -26.90 8.58 0.41
CA ASN A 166 -26.95 7.21 0.95
C ASN A 166 -28.39 6.68 1.11
N GLU A 167 -29.31 7.16 0.27
CA GLU A 167 -30.64 6.58 0.13
C GLU A 167 -30.58 5.40 -0.84
N ILE A 168 -31.38 4.36 -0.61
CA ILE A 168 -31.46 3.19 -1.48
C ILE A 168 -32.38 3.53 -2.67
N PRO A 169 -31.87 3.81 -3.87
CA PRO A 169 -32.70 4.02 -5.04
C PRO A 169 -33.12 2.65 -5.60
N GLU A 170 -34.15 2.63 -6.45
CA GLU A 170 -34.51 1.40 -7.18
C GLU A 170 -33.34 1.01 -8.08
N ILE A 171 -32.92 -0.26 -8.02
CA ILE A 171 -31.70 -0.72 -8.71
C ILE A 171 -31.77 -0.50 -10.22
N ASP A 172 -32.95 -0.66 -10.82
CA ASP A 172 -33.17 -0.43 -12.25
C ASP A 172 -32.91 1.04 -12.64
N LYS A 173 -33.32 1.99 -11.80
CA LYS A 173 -33.04 3.43 -12.02
C LYS A 173 -31.57 3.76 -11.86
N VAL A 174 -30.88 3.06 -10.96
CA VAL A 174 -29.42 3.20 -10.83
C VAL A 174 -28.73 2.67 -12.07
N HIS A 175 -29.10 1.50 -12.56
CA HIS A 175 -28.54 0.91 -13.77
C HIS A 175 -28.77 1.82 -14.99
N GLU A 176 -29.98 2.36 -15.17
CA GLU A 176 -30.27 3.32 -16.23
C GLU A 176 -29.38 4.56 -16.14
N PHE A 177 -29.21 5.12 -14.93
CA PHE A 177 -28.33 6.26 -14.68
C PHE A 177 -26.86 5.94 -15.01
N LEU A 178 -26.34 4.81 -14.53
CA LEU A 178 -24.95 4.40 -14.78
C LEU A 178 -24.72 4.16 -16.27
N HIS A 179 -25.64 3.48 -16.95
CA HIS A 179 -25.57 3.27 -18.39
C HIS A 179 -25.54 4.60 -19.17
N LEU A 180 -26.37 5.57 -18.77
CA LEU A 180 -26.45 6.88 -19.41
C LEU A 180 -25.18 7.72 -19.21
N GLU A 181 -24.67 7.83 -17.97
CA GLU A 181 -23.46 8.64 -17.72
C GLU A 181 -22.19 7.99 -18.27
N GLY A 182 -22.12 6.66 -18.22
CA GLY A 182 -20.94 5.93 -18.65
C GLY A 182 -19.76 6.05 -17.69
N PRO A 183 -18.75 5.18 -17.86
CA PRO A 183 -17.66 5.04 -16.90
C PRO A 183 -16.72 6.25 -16.86
N THR A 184 -16.50 6.92 -17.98
CA THR A 184 -15.61 8.09 -18.06
C THR A 184 -16.13 9.24 -17.19
N LEU A 185 -17.41 9.58 -17.33
CA LEU A 185 -18.03 10.65 -16.54
C LEU A 185 -18.04 10.32 -15.05
N LEU A 186 -18.43 9.09 -14.72
CA LEU A 186 -18.46 8.60 -13.33
C LEU A 186 -17.06 8.64 -12.70
N SER A 187 -16.02 8.25 -13.43
CA SER A 187 -14.63 8.34 -12.98
C SER A 187 -14.21 9.80 -12.72
N MET A 188 -14.57 10.74 -13.60
CA MET A 188 -14.31 12.17 -13.41
C MET A 188 -15.05 12.72 -12.18
N ARG A 189 -16.32 12.34 -11.98
CA ARG A 189 -17.10 12.71 -10.79
C ARG A 189 -16.45 12.20 -9.51
N LEU A 190 -16.03 10.93 -9.49
CA LEU A 190 -15.37 10.33 -8.33
C LEU A 190 -14.06 11.05 -7.99
N LYS A 191 -13.19 11.29 -8.99
CA LYS A 191 -11.96 12.06 -8.81
C LYS A 191 -12.25 13.46 -8.25
N HIS A 192 -13.28 14.13 -8.77
CA HIS A 192 -13.68 15.44 -8.29
C HIS A 192 -14.15 15.40 -6.82
N LEU A 193 -15.02 14.45 -6.45
CA LEU A 193 -15.52 14.31 -5.07
C LEU A 193 -14.38 14.04 -4.08
N ILE A 194 -13.42 13.20 -4.45
CA ILE A 194 -12.23 12.91 -3.63
C ILE A 194 -11.39 14.19 -3.47
N LYS A 195 -11.14 14.93 -4.56
CA LYS A 195 -10.39 16.20 -4.52
C LYS A 195 -11.05 17.24 -3.60
N GLN A 196 -12.38 17.25 -3.52
CA GLN A 196 -13.16 18.15 -2.65
C GLN A 196 -13.32 17.64 -1.21
N ASN A 197 -12.59 16.60 -0.79
CA ASN A 197 -12.73 15.95 0.52
C ASN A 197 -14.15 15.43 0.81
N ARG A 198 -14.95 15.13 -0.22
CA ARG A 198 -16.30 14.54 -0.11
C ARG A 198 -16.23 13.02 -0.26
N SER A 199 -15.26 12.38 0.40
CA SER A 199 -14.93 10.95 0.23
C SER A 199 -16.07 10.00 0.59
N GLU A 200 -16.97 10.37 1.50
CA GLU A 200 -18.14 9.55 1.85
C GLU A 200 -19.10 9.42 0.65
N LYS A 201 -19.36 10.53 -0.05
CA LYS A 201 -20.21 10.54 -1.25
C LYS A 201 -19.54 9.78 -2.40
N ALA A 202 -18.21 9.93 -2.53
CA ALA A 202 -17.42 9.19 -3.49
C ALA A 202 -17.47 7.67 -3.22
N ALA A 203 -17.41 7.25 -1.95
CA ALA A 203 -17.51 5.85 -1.58
C ALA A 203 -18.85 5.23 -2.02
N VAL A 204 -19.97 5.89 -1.73
CA VAL A 204 -21.29 5.36 -2.09
C VAL A 204 -21.46 5.28 -3.61
N LEU A 205 -21.04 6.30 -4.36
CA LEU A 205 -21.09 6.27 -5.83
C LEU A 205 -20.17 5.19 -6.41
N ALA A 206 -18.93 5.08 -5.93
CA ALA A 206 -17.97 4.08 -6.39
C ALA A 206 -18.46 2.65 -6.11
N LYS A 207 -19.14 2.43 -4.98
CA LYS A 207 -19.78 1.16 -4.65
C LYS A 207 -20.80 0.77 -5.72
N MET A 208 -21.76 1.66 -6.01
CA MET A 208 -22.78 1.41 -7.03
C MET A 208 -22.15 1.14 -8.40
N CYS A 209 -21.10 1.88 -8.78
CA CYS A 209 -20.37 1.63 -10.02
C CYS A 209 -19.66 0.27 -10.04
N SER A 210 -19.10 -0.17 -8.91
CA SER A 210 -18.38 -1.44 -8.79
C SER A 210 -19.30 -2.66 -8.81
N GLU A 211 -20.54 -2.50 -8.37
CA GLU A 211 -21.57 -3.54 -8.35
C GLU A 211 -22.34 -3.63 -9.67
N TYR A 212 -22.11 -2.69 -10.61
CA TYR A 212 -22.77 -2.68 -11.90
C TYR A 212 -22.17 -3.69 -12.88
N PRO A 213 -22.93 -4.70 -13.38
CA PRO A 213 -22.37 -5.81 -14.14
C PRO A 213 -21.64 -5.42 -15.43
N GLU A 214 -22.05 -4.34 -16.12
CA GLU A 214 -21.41 -3.94 -17.38
C GLU A 214 -19.99 -3.38 -17.18
N TYR A 215 -19.63 -3.00 -15.94
CA TYR A 215 -18.35 -2.40 -15.59
C TYR A 215 -17.35 -3.38 -14.98
N GLU A 216 -17.75 -4.63 -14.77
CA GLU A 216 -16.91 -5.66 -14.16
C GLU A 216 -15.58 -5.82 -14.91
N GLY A 217 -14.46 -5.71 -14.18
CA GLY A 217 -13.11 -5.90 -14.70
C GLY A 217 -12.57 -4.83 -15.66
N LYS A 218 -13.34 -3.78 -15.98
CA LYS A 218 -12.93 -2.76 -16.97
C LYS A 218 -12.56 -1.41 -16.37
N TRP A 219 -12.95 -1.16 -15.13
CA TRP A 219 -12.80 0.14 -14.49
C TRP A 219 -12.44 -0.03 -13.02
N ASN A 220 -11.52 0.80 -12.53
CA ASN A 220 -10.99 0.74 -11.16
C ASN A 220 -11.99 1.23 -10.09
N PHE A 221 -13.31 1.09 -10.30
CA PHE A 221 -14.34 1.55 -9.36
C PHE A 221 -14.25 0.83 -8.01
N LYS A 222 -13.97 -0.48 -8.01
CA LYS A 222 -13.75 -1.24 -6.77
C LYS A 222 -12.53 -0.71 -6.01
N GLN A 223 -11.43 -0.42 -6.71
CA GLN A 223 -10.24 0.22 -6.11
C GLN A 223 -10.58 1.59 -5.53
N THR A 224 -11.27 2.44 -6.28
CA THR A 224 -11.70 3.77 -5.81
C THR A 224 -12.61 3.67 -4.58
N TYR A 225 -13.55 2.72 -4.57
CA TYR A 225 -14.42 2.46 -3.42
C TYR A 225 -13.61 2.11 -2.18
N LEU A 226 -12.69 1.13 -2.27
CA LEU A 226 -11.87 0.70 -1.15
C LEU A 226 -10.95 1.82 -0.62
N VAL A 227 -10.37 2.62 -1.53
CA VAL A 227 -9.57 3.80 -1.13
C VAL A 227 -10.43 4.81 -0.37
N CYS A 228 -11.66 5.07 -0.82
CA CYS A 228 -12.57 5.98 -0.11
C CYS A 228 -12.96 5.44 1.27
N LEU A 229 -13.20 4.12 1.40
CA LEU A 229 -13.48 3.50 2.69
C LEU A 229 -12.32 3.65 3.67
N CYS A 230 -11.07 3.51 3.20
CA CYS A 230 -9.89 3.69 4.03
C CYS A 230 -9.81 5.11 4.66
N MET A 231 -10.44 6.11 4.02
CA MET A 231 -10.46 7.50 4.49
C MET A 231 -11.67 7.84 5.37
N THR A 232 -12.76 7.07 5.29
CA THR A 232 -14.08 7.48 5.80
C THR A 232 -14.65 6.55 6.87
N LYS A 233 -14.26 5.27 6.88
CA LYS A 233 -14.87 4.25 7.75
C LYS A 233 -13.98 3.88 8.93
N THR A 234 -14.62 3.27 9.94
CA THR A 234 -13.91 2.62 11.04
C THR A 234 -13.11 1.42 10.51
N GLN A 235 -12.09 0.99 11.26
CA GLN A 235 -11.30 -0.18 10.89
C GLN A 235 -12.17 -1.46 10.82
N GLU A 236 -13.23 -1.56 11.64
CA GLU A 236 -14.13 -2.72 11.67
C GLU A 236 -14.97 -2.83 10.40
N ASP A 237 -15.62 -1.74 9.98
CA ASP A 237 -16.40 -1.66 8.75
C ASP A 237 -15.50 -1.95 7.52
N LEU A 238 -14.31 -1.36 7.51
CA LEU A 238 -13.34 -1.58 6.44
C LEU A 238 -12.93 -3.05 6.34
N MET A 239 -12.65 -3.69 7.49
CA MET A 239 -12.28 -5.12 7.55
C MET A 239 -13.36 -6.02 6.97
N GLN A 240 -14.64 -5.72 7.24
CA GLN A 240 -15.75 -6.46 6.69
C GLN A 240 -15.80 -6.35 5.16
N GLU A 241 -15.64 -5.15 4.61
CA GLU A 241 -15.69 -4.93 3.16
C GLU A 241 -14.48 -5.58 2.45
N ILE A 242 -13.26 -5.41 2.96
CA ILE A 242 -12.07 -6.03 2.35
C ILE A 242 -12.01 -7.55 2.56
N SER A 243 -12.80 -8.13 3.46
CA SER A 243 -12.84 -9.60 3.68
C SER A 243 -13.28 -10.36 2.44
N GLN A 244 -14.06 -9.73 1.55
CA GLN A 244 -14.63 -10.34 0.34
C GLN A 244 -13.72 -10.18 -0.89
N VAL A 245 -12.55 -9.56 -0.75
CA VAL A 245 -11.66 -9.24 -1.87
C VAL A 245 -10.46 -10.19 -1.88
N ASP A 246 -10.18 -10.85 -3.01
CA ASP A 246 -8.99 -11.71 -3.12
C ASP A 246 -7.71 -10.89 -2.92
N CYS A 247 -6.71 -11.50 -2.30
CA CYS A 247 -5.48 -10.79 -1.97
C CYS A 247 -4.62 -10.46 -3.20
N LYS A 248 -4.73 -11.22 -4.30
CA LYS A 248 -4.06 -10.89 -5.57
C LYS A 248 -4.70 -9.70 -6.25
N ASP A 249 -6.03 -9.66 -6.30
CA ASP A 249 -6.76 -8.50 -6.82
C ASP A 249 -6.39 -7.23 -6.01
N ALA A 250 -6.25 -7.38 -4.69
CA ALA A 250 -5.78 -6.30 -3.83
C ALA A 250 -4.37 -5.82 -4.21
N LEU A 251 -3.43 -6.73 -4.43
CA LEU A 251 -2.08 -6.38 -4.88
C LEU A 251 -2.09 -5.66 -6.24
N GLU A 252 -2.89 -6.12 -7.20
CA GLU A 252 -3.06 -5.45 -8.48
C GLU A 252 -3.59 -4.01 -8.30
N MET A 253 -4.62 -3.84 -7.48
CA MET A 253 -5.15 -2.50 -7.16
C MET A 253 -4.12 -1.58 -6.51
N ILE A 254 -3.27 -2.10 -5.61
CA ILE A 254 -2.21 -1.31 -4.97
C ILE A 254 -1.13 -0.94 -5.99
N CYS A 255 -0.72 -1.87 -6.87
CA CYS A 255 0.24 -1.60 -7.94
C CYS A 255 -0.27 -0.55 -8.94
N ASN A 256 -1.57 -0.59 -9.25
CA ASN A 256 -2.20 0.42 -10.10
C ASN A 256 -2.13 1.82 -9.44
N LEU A 257 -2.45 1.92 -8.14
CA LEU A 257 -2.35 3.20 -7.40
C LEU A 257 -0.91 3.74 -7.36
N GLU A 258 0.07 2.87 -7.15
CA GLU A 258 1.48 3.26 -7.20
C GLU A 258 1.88 3.76 -8.59
N SER A 259 1.47 3.05 -9.65
CA SER A 259 1.77 3.41 -11.04
C SER A 259 1.13 4.74 -11.46
N ASP A 260 -0.07 5.03 -10.92
CA ASP A 260 -0.77 6.29 -11.10
C ASP A 260 -0.16 7.45 -10.28
N GLY A 261 0.81 7.16 -9.39
CA GLY A 261 1.49 8.14 -8.55
C GLY A 261 0.76 8.49 -7.24
N ASP A 262 -0.34 7.80 -6.91
CA ASP A 262 -1.05 7.98 -5.64
C ASP A 262 -0.49 7.07 -4.54
N GLU A 263 0.76 7.36 -4.14
CA GLU A 263 1.48 6.57 -3.13
C GLU A 263 0.76 6.54 -1.78
N LYS A 264 0.04 7.61 -1.43
CA LYS A 264 -0.70 7.70 -0.18
C LYS A 264 -1.90 6.73 -0.18
N ALA A 265 -2.68 6.70 -1.25
CA ALA A 265 -3.77 5.73 -1.39
C ALA A 265 -3.23 4.30 -1.44
N ALA A 266 -2.13 4.07 -2.18
CA ALA A 266 -1.48 2.76 -2.26
C ALA A 266 -1.05 2.26 -0.88
N LEU A 267 -0.34 3.09 -0.10
CA LEU A 267 0.09 2.75 1.27
C LEU A 267 -1.10 2.48 2.19
N CYS A 268 -2.17 3.27 2.09
CA CYS A 268 -3.35 3.12 2.93
C CYS A 268 -4.09 1.80 2.65
N LEU A 269 -4.27 1.47 1.37
CA LEU A 269 -4.89 0.22 0.94
C LEU A 269 -4.02 -0.98 1.31
N CYS A 270 -2.71 -0.90 1.03
CA CYS A 270 -1.74 -1.93 1.38
C CYS A 270 -1.71 -2.21 2.89
N SER A 271 -1.69 -1.16 3.71
CA SER A 271 -1.76 -1.28 5.17
C SER A 271 -3.02 -2.00 5.65
N SER A 272 -4.16 -1.74 4.99
CA SER A 272 -5.44 -2.35 5.35
C SER A 272 -5.48 -3.84 5.04
N PHE A 273 -5.02 -4.24 3.86
CA PHE A 273 -4.92 -5.66 3.49
C PHE A 273 -3.83 -6.40 4.28
N LEU A 274 -2.71 -5.75 4.58
CA LEU A 274 -1.68 -6.34 5.43
C LEU A 274 -2.24 -6.62 6.82
N LYS A 275 -2.88 -5.63 7.48
CA LYS A 275 -3.54 -5.84 8.77
C LYS A 275 -4.56 -6.98 8.72
N ARG A 276 -5.32 -7.12 7.63
CA ARG A 276 -6.25 -8.24 7.45
C ARG A 276 -5.52 -9.58 7.50
N GLN A 277 -4.45 -9.74 6.73
CA GLN A 277 -3.67 -10.99 6.73
C GLN A 277 -3.05 -11.27 8.09
N LEU A 278 -2.50 -10.26 8.77
CA LEU A 278 -1.92 -10.41 10.11
C LEU A 278 -2.95 -10.91 11.13
N LEU A 279 -4.13 -10.28 11.16
CA LEU A 279 -5.22 -10.62 12.08
C LEU A 279 -5.84 -11.99 11.81
N GLN A 280 -5.94 -12.38 10.53
CA GLN A 280 -6.47 -13.69 10.13
C GLN A 280 -5.44 -14.81 10.25
N GLY A 281 -4.14 -14.49 10.36
CA GLY A 281 -3.06 -15.47 10.33
C GLY A 281 -2.81 -16.08 8.95
N ASP A 282 -3.39 -15.49 7.89
CA ASP A 282 -3.27 -15.98 6.52
C ASP A 282 -1.93 -15.54 5.89
N VAL A 283 -1.17 -16.50 5.39
CA VAL A 283 0.14 -16.27 4.77
C VAL A 283 0.04 -16.04 3.26
N TYR A 284 -1.13 -16.27 2.65
CA TYR A 284 -1.35 -16.02 1.22
C TYR A 284 -1.15 -14.53 0.91
N CYS A 285 -0.26 -14.24 -0.05
CA CYS A 285 0.14 -12.88 -0.45
C CYS A 285 0.74 -12.00 0.69
N ALA A 286 0.95 -12.54 1.89
CA ALA A 286 1.37 -11.75 3.04
C ALA A 286 2.82 -11.27 2.90
N TRP A 287 3.69 -12.03 2.24
CA TRP A 287 5.06 -11.60 1.95
C TRP A 287 5.07 -10.43 0.98
N GLU A 288 4.36 -10.54 -0.13
CA GLU A 288 4.24 -9.49 -1.15
C GLU A 288 3.65 -8.22 -0.55
N LEU A 289 2.59 -8.33 0.25
CA LEU A 289 2.03 -7.20 0.98
C LEU A 289 3.03 -6.58 1.95
N THR A 290 3.76 -7.38 2.73
CA THR A 290 4.73 -6.88 3.70
C THR A 290 5.88 -6.15 3.01
N LEU A 291 6.41 -6.73 1.93
CA LEU A 291 7.48 -6.13 1.12
C LEU A 291 7.04 -4.84 0.43
N PHE A 292 5.82 -4.82 -0.09
CA PHE A 292 5.31 -3.65 -0.78
C PHE A 292 4.97 -2.52 0.19
N TRP A 293 4.35 -2.87 1.33
CA TRP A 293 4.10 -1.98 2.44
C TRP A 293 5.39 -1.34 2.98
N SER A 294 6.47 -2.11 3.15
CA SER A 294 7.73 -1.57 3.67
C SER A 294 8.30 -0.48 2.77
N LYS A 295 8.34 -0.73 1.45
CA LYS A 295 8.82 0.22 0.46
C LYS A 295 7.95 1.46 0.33
N LEU A 296 6.63 1.30 0.37
CA LEU A 296 5.68 2.42 0.36
C LEU A 296 5.82 3.27 1.64
N LEU A 297 5.93 2.62 2.80
CA LEU A 297 6.07 3.31 4.07
C LEU A 297 7.40 4.06 4.15
N MET A 298 8.51 3.43 3.74
CA MET A 298 9.84 4.08 3.75
C MET A 298 9.93 5.30 2.84
N ARG A 299 9.20 5.31 1.71
CA ARG A 299 9.11 6.52 0.86
C ARG A 299 8.27 7.62 1.50
N SER A 300 7.23 7.24 2.24
CA SER A 300 6.34 8.19 2.91
C SER A 300 6.89 8.74 4.23
N GLU A 301 7.67 7.96 4.96
CA GLU A 301 8.19 8.30 6.29
C GLU A 301 9.58 8.95 6.20
N ALA A 302 9.80 9.99 7.01
CA ALA A 302 11.06 10.73 7.00
C ALA A 302 12.17 10.10 7.88
N SER A 303 11.88 9.05 8.66
CA SER A 303 12.82 8.47 9.64
C SER A 303 12.66 6.97 9.87
N ALA A 304 13.78 6.33 10.21
CA ALA A 304 13.82 4.92 10.60
C ALA A 304 12.98 4.64 11.87
N ASP A 305 12.96 5.55 12.83
CA ASP A 305 12.19 5.39 14.08
C ASP A 305 10.68 5.30 13.83
N SER A 306 10.16 6.14 12.93
CA SER A 306 8.74 6.10 12.56
C SER A 306 8.37 4.78 11.88
N PHE A 307 9.22 4.30 10.97
CA PHE A 307 9.06 2.99 10.33
C PHE A 307 9.03 1.86 11.35
N LEU A 308 10.02 1.81 12.26
CA LEU A 308 10.10 0.79 13.32
C LEU A 308 8.89 0.80 14.24
N GLU A 309 8.36 1.99 14.57
CA GLU A 309 7.15 2.12 15.38
C GLU A 309 5.91 1.55 14.68
N GLN A 310 5.78 1.69 13.36
CA GLN A 310 4.71 1.02 12.62
C GLN A 310 4.91 -0.49 12.58
N CYS A 311 6.14 -0.97 12.40
CA CYS A 311 6.44 -2.40 12.47
C CYS A 311 6.06 -3.02 13.83
N ARG A 312 6.34 -2.33 14.94
CA ARG A 312 5.91 -2.77 16.29
C ARG A 312 4.40 -2.91 16.39
N LYS A 313 3.65 -1.94 15.88
CA LYS A 313 2.18 -2.00 15.85
C LYS A 313 1.67 -3.20 15.05
N LEU A 314 2.29 -3.51 13.90
CA LEU A 314 1.90 -4.66 13.08
C LEU A 314 2.18 -6.00 13.77
N VAL A 315 3.31 -6.14 14.46
CA VAL A 315 3.61 -7.41 15.15
C VAL A 315 2.59 -7.73 16.24
N LEU A 316 2.05 -6.72 16.94
CA LEU A 316 0.99 -6.92 17.93
C LEU A 316 -0.32 -7.48 17.31
N LEU A 317 -0.51 -7.31 16.00
CA LEU A 317 -1.66 -7.86 15.27
C LEU A 317 -1.39 -9.26 14.72
N SER A 318 -0.11 -9.63 14.55
CA SER A 318 0.29 -10.90 13.94
C SER A 318 -0.23 -12.11 14.71
N ARG A 319 -0.86 -13.03 13.98
CA ARG A 319 -1.28 -14.34 14.50
C ARG A 319 -0.43 -15.50 13.99
N SER A 320 0.63 -15.20 13.23
CA SER A 320 1.52 -16.18 12.62
C SER A 320 2.98 -15.80 12.81
N VAL A 321 3.81 -16.81 13.13
CA VAL A 321 5.27 -16.66 13.19
C VAL A 321 5.82 -16.21 11.84
N CYS A 322 5.27 -16.70 10.72
CA CYS A 322 5.70 -16.32 9.37
C CYS A 322 5.59 -14.81 9.13
N HIS A 323 4.51 -14.18 9.62
CA HIS A 323 4.33 -12.73 9.49
C HIS A 323 5.38 -11.94 10.26
N ILE A 324 5.72 -12.39 11.47
CA ILE A 324 6.79 -11.78 12.26
C ILE A 324 8.13 -11.90 11.54
N LEU A 325 8.43 -13.07 10.97
CA LEU A 325 9.65 -13.29 10.19
C LEU A 325 9.69 -12.44 8.92
N PHE A 326 8.55 -12.19 8.26
CA PHE A 326 8.47 -11.26 7.13
C PHE A 326 8.78 -9.82 7.56
N LEU A 327 8.24 -9.38 8.70
CA LEU A 327 8.52 -8.06 9.26
C LEU A 327 10.00 -7.89 9.62
N ILE A 328 10.61 -8.90 10.25
CA ILE A 328 12.07 -8.92 10.53
C ILE A 328 12.87 -8.75 9.24
N LYS A 329 12.52 -9.50 8.18
CA LYS A 329 13.23 -9.42 6.89
C LYS A 329 13.17 -8.03 6.27
N VAL A 330 12.00 -7.37 6.28
CA VAL A 330 11.90 -6.02 5.73
C VAL A 330 12.61 -5.00 6.62
N ILE A 331 12.58 -5.13 7.95
CA ILE A 331 13.36 -4.24 8.83
C ILE A 331 14.86 -4.34 8.52
N GLN A 332 15.40 -5.55 8.38
CA GLN A 332 16.80 -5.73 8.00
C GLN A 332 17.12 -5.11 6.63
N SER A 333 16.21 -5.20 5.67
CA SER A 333 16.41 -4.65 4.33
C SER A 333 16.34 -3.12 4.30
N GLU A 334 15.42 -2.51 5.03
CA GLU A 334 15.14 -1.07 4.92
C GLU A 334 16.01 -0.22 5.88
N VAL A 335 16.30 -0.72 7.09
CA VAL A 335 16.99 0.06 8.15
C VAL A 335 18.21 -0.64 8.75
N GLY A 336 18.54 -1.86 8.32
CA GLY A 336 19.76 -2.56 8.70
C GLY A 336 19.97 -2.69 10.22
N GLU A 337 21.19 -2.39 10.67
CA GLU A 337 21.60 -2.50 12.09
C GLU A 337 20.77 -1.63 13.04
N VAL A 338 20.24 -0.49 12.58
CA VAL A 338 19.40 0.39 13.40
C VAL A 338 18.13 -0.33 13.86
N GLY A 339 17.60 -1.23 13.03
CA GLY A 339 16.42 -2.03 13.34
C GLY A 339 16.69 -3.29 14.16
N LEU A 340 17.95 -3.64 14.42
CA LEU A 340 18.32 -4.90 15.06
C LEU A 340 17.65 -5.12 16.43
N PRO A 341 17.59 -4.12 17.35
CA PRO A 341 16.88 -4.30 18.61
C PRO A 341 15.41 -4.69 18.41
N VAL A 342 14.72 -4.07 17.43
CA VAL A 342 13.33 -4.41 17.11
C VAL A 342 13.22 -5.81 16.54
N CYS A 343 14.15 -6.22 15.67
CA CYS A 343 14.19 -7.60 15.17
C CYS A 343 14.33 -8.62 16.31
N ILE A 344 15.13 -8.34 17.34
CA ILE A 344 15.27 -9.21 18.51
C ILE A 344 14.01 -9.22 19.38
N GLU A 345 13.39 -8.05 19.63
CA GLU A 345 12.06 -7.97 20.28
C GLU A 345 11.04 -8.87 19.56
N MET A 346 11.01 -8.82 18.23
CA MET A 346 10.15 -9.63 17.37
C MET A 346 10.48 -11.12 17.44
N CYS A 347 11.76 -11.51 17.47
CA CYS A 347 12.17 -12.90 17.66
C CYS A 347 11.68 -13.46 19.01
N ILE A 348 11.75 -12.68 20.08
CA ILE A 348 11.23 -13.09 21.40
C ILE A 348 9.72 -13.35 21.32
N GLN A 349 8.98 -12.44 20.68
CA GLN A 349 7.53 -12.62 20.49
C GLN A 349 7.20 -13.83 19.61
N ALA A 350 7.99 -14.08 18.56
CA ALA A 350 7.85 -15.26 17.72
C ALA A 350 8.10 -16.56 18.51
N LEU A 351 9.12 -16.60 19.38
CA LEU A 351 9.40 -17.74 20.27
C LEU A 351 8.23 -18.01 21.24
N GLN A 352 7.59 -16.95 21.75
CA GLN A 352 6.44 -17.05 22.65
C GLN A 352 5.15 -17.47 21.92
N MET A 353 5.01 -17.09 20.64
CA MET A 353 3.86 -17.40 19.80
C MET A 353 3.92 -18.83 19.24
N ALA A 354 5.13 -19.34 18.95
CA ALA A 354 5.31 -20.65 18.35
C ALA A 354 4.74 -21.76 19.26
N SER A 355 3.86 -22.58 18.69
CA SER A 355 3.34 -23.76 19.38
C SER A 355 4.48 -24.74 19.71
N SER A 356 4.39 -25.45 20.83
CA SER A 356 5.37 -26.47 21.21
C SER A 356 5.54 -27.55 20.13
N ASN A 357 4.51 -27.77 19.32
CA ASN A 357 4.46 -28.79 18.26
C ASN A 357 4.96 -28.26 16.89
N ASP A 358 5.18 -26.94 16.75
CA ASP A 358 5.63 -26.34 15.49
C ASP A 358 7.17 -26.26 15.45
N MET A 359 7.76 -27.40 15.14
CA MET A 359 9.22 -27.60 15.16
C MET A 359 9.92 -26.78 14.07
N ASP A 360 9.30 -26.62 12.90
CA ASP A 360 9.86 -25.89 11.77
C ASP A 360 9.95 -24.40 12.04
N SER A 361 8.88 -23.80 12.60
CA SER A 361 8.88 -22.39 12.99
C SER A 361 9.92 -22.12 14.07
N ARG A 362 9.99 -22.95 15.12
CA ARG A 362 10.96 -22.77 16.21
C ARG A 362 12.40 -22.88 15.71
N THR A 363 12.68 -23.87 14.87
CA THR A 363 13.99 -24.03 14.21
C THR A 363 14.33 -22.80 13.35
N THR A 364 13.36 -22.30 12.58
CA THR A 364 13.55 -21.11 11.74
C THR A 364 13.84 -19.87 12.58
N ILE A 365 13.13 -19.67 13.70
CA ILE A 365 13.39 -18.55 14.61
C ILE A 365 14.81 -18.62 15.19
N CYS A 366 15.27 -19.79 15.65
CA CYS A 366 16.65 -19.97 16.14
C CYS A 366 17.71 -19.65 15.08
N LYS A 367 17.48 -20.07 13.83
CA LYS A 367 18.35 -19.71 12.70
C LYS A 367 18.34 -18.20 12.45
N THR A 368 17.17 -17.58 12.45
CA THR A 368 17.02 -16.11 12.28
C THR A 368 17.77 -15.36 13.37
N ILE A 369 17.63 -15.74 14.64
CA ILE A 369 18.36 -15.13 15.77
C ILE A 369 19.87 -15.26 15.57
N SER A 370 20.34 -16.46 15.19
CA SER A 370 21.77 -16.71 14.96
C SER A 370 22.34 -15.89 13.80
N CYS A 371 21.52 -15.59 12.78
CA CYS A 371 21.88 -14.70 11.69
C CYS A 371 21.86 -13.22 12.07
N LEU A 372 20.96 -12.81 12.98
CA LEU A 372 20.86 -11.44 13.49
C LEU A 372 22.01 -11.08 14.44
N LEU A 373 22.50 -12.06 15.21
CA LEU A 373 23.58 -11.87 16.19
C LEU A 373 24.78 -12.77 15.89
N PRO A 374 25.46 -12.59 14.74
CA PRO A 374 26.55 -13.49 14.34
C PRO A 374 27.79 -13.39 15.23
N GLY A 375 27.98 -12.30 15.97
CA GLY A 375 29.10 -12.13 16.91
C GLY A 375 28.82 -12.64 18.33
N ASP A 376 27.58 -13.01 18.66
CA ASP A 376 27.20 -13.39 20.03
C ASP A 376 27.26 -14.91 20.21
N LEU A 377 28.41 -15.41 20.69
CA LEU A 377 28.65 -16.84 20.84
C LEU A 377 27.67 -17.49 21.84
N GLU A 378 27.29 -16.79 22.91
CA GLU A 378 26.34 -17.32 23.89
C GLU A 378 24.95 -17.50 23.27
N VAL A 379 24.47 -16.50 22.53
CA VAL A 379 23.18 -16.58 21.82
C VAL A 379 23.23 -17.67 20.76
N LYS A 380 24.31 -17.79 19.98
CA LYS A 380 24.49 -18.88 19.00
C LYS A 380 24.41 -20.26 19.66
N ARG A 381 25.12 -20.44 20.79
CA ARG A 381 25.09 -21.69 21.57
C ARG A 381 23.69 -22.02 22.06
N ALA A 382 22.97 -21.02 22.56
CA ALA A 382 21.58 -21.18 23.01
C ALA A 382 20.64 -21.55 21.85
N CYS A 383 20.74 -20.88 20.71
CA CYS A 383 19.95 -21.21 19.51
C CYS A 383 20.25 -22.61 19.00
N LYS A 384 21.53 -22.99 18.90
CA LYS A 384 21.91 -24.30 18.37
C LYS A 384 21.52 -25.44 19.31
N LEU A 385 21.64 -25.24 20.62
CA LEU A 385 21.11 -26.18 21.60
C LEU A 385 19.60 -26.29 21.48
N THR A 386 18.88 -25.19 21.31
CA THR A 386 17.42 -25.20 21.14
C THR A 386 17.03 -25.98 19.88
N GLU A 387 17.72 -25.79 18.75
CA GLU A 387 17.52 -26.58 17.52
C GLU A 387 17.73 -28.09 17.77
N PHE A 388 18.79 -28.46 18.48
CA PHE A 388 19.04 -29.85 18.85
C PHE A 388 17.91 -30.42 19.74
N LEU A 389 17.42 -29.65 20.72
CA LEU A 389 16.35 -30.09 21.63
C LEU A 389 15.01 -30.25 20.90
N ILE A 390 14.79 -29.49 19.82
CA ILE A 390 13.64 -29.63 18.93
C ILE A 390 13.75 -30.94 18.17
N GLN A 391 14.89 -31.20 17.51
CA GLN A 391 15.11 -32.42 16.75
C GLN A 391 16.49 -33.01 17.05
N PRO A 392 16.59 -33.90 18.05
CA PRO A 392 17.85 -34.54 18.40
C PRO A 392 18.30 -35.45 17.26
N THR A 393 19.41 -35.10 16.62
CA THR A 393 20.05 -35.90 15.58
C THR A 393 21.55 -35.90 15.80
N THR A 394 22.23 -36.89 15.24
CA THR A 394 23.70 -36.95 15.25
C THR A 394 24.34 -35.67 14.67
N GLU A 395 23.79 -35.13 13.58
CA GLU A 395 24.30 -33.91 12.94
C GLU A 395 24.11 -32.67 13.82
N SER A 396 22.92 -32.50 14.40
CA SER A 396 22.65 -31.36 15.28
C SER A 396 23.48 -31.43 16.56
N TYR A 397 23.75 -32.63 17.10
CA TYR A 397 24.65 -32.82 18.23
C TYR A 397 26.07 -32.34 17.92
N TYR A 398 26.67 -32.78 16.81
CA TYR A 398 28.04 -32.36 16.47
C TYR A 398 28.14 -30.86 16.23
N ALA A 399 27.09 -30.25 15.70
CA ALA A 399 27.04 -28.80 15.53
C ALA A 399 27.00 -28.06 16.89
N VAL A 400 26.26 -28.58 17.89
CA VAL A 400 26.30 -28.05 19.26
C VAL A 400 27.68 -28.27 19.87
N GLU A 401 28.23 -29.48 19.78
CA GLU A 401 29.55 -29.81 20.36
C GLU A 401 30.66 -28.93 19.80
N SER A 402 30.68 -28.70 18.49
CA SER A 402 31.64 -27.80 17.84
C SER A 402 31.59 -26.40 18.44
N LEU A 403 30.38 -25.84 18.59
CA LEU A 403 30.17 -24.47 19.02
C LEU A 403 30.44 -24.24 20.52
N TYR A 404 30.21 -25.25 21.36
CA TYR A 404 30.55 -25.20 22.78
C TYR A 404 32.04 -25.41 23.06
N ASN A 405 32.80 -25.97 22.11
CA ASN A 405 34.26 -26.09 22.20
C ASN A 405 35.01 -24.84 21.70
N GLU A 406 34.32 -23.90 21.06
CA GLU A 406 34.91 -22.60 20.70
C GLU A 406 35.27 -21.81 21.96
N PRO A 407 36.42 -21.12 22.01
CA PRO A 407 36.84 -20.36 23.18
C PRO A 407 35.89 -19.18 23.42
N ASP A 408 35.61 -18.89 24.69
CA ASP A 408 34.81 -17.71 25.04
C ASP A 408 35.55 -16.43 24.65
N GLU A 409 34.98 -15.69 23.70
CA GLU A 409 35.43 -14.34 23.39
C GLU A 409 34.89 -13.37 24.44
N LYS A 410 35.74 -12.48 24.96
CA LYS A 410 35.26 -11.39 25.82
C LYS A 410 34.44 -10.43 24.96
N LEU A 411 33.13 -10.40 25.20
CA LEU A 411 32.28 -9.38 24.62
C LEU A 411 32.71 -8.02 25.16
N ASP A 412 32.96 -7.08 24.25
CA ASP A 412 33.19 -5.68 24.59
C ASP A 412 31.82 -5.03 24.82
N ASP A 413 31.42 -4.92 26.09
CA ASP A 413 30.09 -4.45 26.50
C ASP A 413 29.74 -3.04 25.95
N GLU A 414 30.74 -2.23 25.58
CA GLU A 414 30.53 -0.88 25.02
C GLU A 414 30.12 -0.89 23.54
N ASN A 415 30.30 -2.01 22.81
CA ASN A 415 30.09 -2.10 21.36
C ASN A 415 29.03 -3.13 20.95
N LEU A 416 28.19 -3.59 21.88
CA LEU A 416 27.14 -4.56 21.57
C LEU A 416 26.06 -3.94 20.66
N PRO A 417 25.62 -4.67 19.61
CA PRO A 417 24.67 -4.13 18.64
C PRO A 417 23.23 -4.09 19.18
N VAL A 418 22.99 -4.70 20.34
CA VAL A 418 21.71 -4.65 21.08
C VAL A 418 21.94 -4.39 22.57
N PRO A 419 20.99 -3.74 23.28
CA PRO A 419 21.09 -3.53 24.72
C PRO A 419 21.20 -4.86 25.49
N ASN A 420 22.06 -4.90 26.51
CA ASN A 420 22.27 -6.11 27.30
C ASN A 420 20.98 -6.62 27.99
N SER A 421 20.08 -5.72 28.37
CA SER A 421 18.76 -6.12 28.92
C SER A 421 17.96 -6.97 27.93
N LEU A 422 17.90 -6.55 26.67
CA LEU A 422 17.19 -7.25 25.60
C LEU A 422 17.88 -8.57 25.24
N ARG A 423 19.21 -8.59 25.22
CA ARG A 423 20.02 -9.80 25.08
C ARG A 423 19.70 -10.83 26.16
N CYS A 424 19.61 -10.40 27.43
CA CYS A 424 19.22 -11.27 28.54
C CYS A 424 17.79 -11.80 28.38
N GLU A 425 16.84 -10.95 27.98
CA GLU A 425 15.45 -11.35 27.71
C GLU A 425 15.37 -12.42 26.61
N LEU A 426 16.15 -12.27 25.54
CA LEU A 426 16.26 -13.26 24.46
C LEU A 426 16.77 -14.62 24.97
N LEU A 427 17.88 -14.61 25.73
CA LEU A 427 18.45 -15.83 26.29
C LEU A 427 17.46 -16.52 27.24
N LEU A 428 16.74 -15.74 28.06
CA LEU A 428 15.67 -16.26 28.91
C LEU A 428 14.56 -16.89 28.06
N ALA A 429 14.10 -16.23 27.00
CA ALA A 429 13.05 -16.75 26.12
C ALA A 429 13.46 -18.10 25.47
N LEU A 430 14.70 -18.24 25.01
CA LEU A 430 15.22 -19.51 24.49
C LEU A 430 15.26 -20.60 25.58
N LYS A 431 15.79 -20.24 26.76
CA LYS A 431 15.95 -21.16 27.89
C LYS A 431 14.61 -21.69 28.43
N THR A 432 13.54 -20.89 28.39
CA THR A 432 12.20 -21.36 28.80
C THR A 432 11.66 -22.52 27.95
N GLN A 433 12.23 -22.75 26.77
CA GLN A 433 11.86 -23.86 25.90
C GLN A 433 12.56 -25.18 26.23
N TRP A 434 13.55 -25.15 27.13
CA TRP A 434 14.37 -26.31 27.43
C TRP A 434 13.69 -27.18 28.48
N PRO A 435 13.81 -28.53 28.40
CA PRO A 435 13.20 -29.44 29.36
C PRO A 435 13.96 -29.50 30.71
N PHE A 436 14.91 -28.60 30.95
CA PHE A 436 15.79 -28.60 32.12
C PHE A 436 16.20 -27.18 32.55
N ASP A 437 16.59 -27.02 33.82
CA ASP A 437 16.86 -25.74 34.47
C ASP A 437 18.19 -25.11 34.00
N PRO A 438 18.19 -23.97 33.28
CA PRO A 438 19.35 -23.42 32.57
C PRO A 438 20.48 -22.83 33.44
N GLU A 439 20.35 -22.72 34.77
CA GLU A 439 21.29 -21.93 35.59
C GLU A 439 22.72 -22.50 35.71
N PHE A 440 22.98 -23.78 35.41
CA PHE A 440 24.27 -24.41 35.75
C PHE A 440 24.77 -25.49 34.76
N TRP A 441 24.83 -25.20 33.46
CA TRP A 441 25.35 -26.18 32.49
C TRP A 441 26.68 -25.78 31.87
N ASP A 442 27.75 -26.32 32.45
CA ASP A 442 28.98 -26.49 31.67
C ASP A 442 28.73 -27.48 30.50
N TRP A 443 29.54 -27.39 29.45
CA TRP A 443 29.40 -28.26 28.29
C TRP A 443 29.44 -29.75 28.67
N ARG A 444 30.22 -30.11 29.70
CA ARG A 444 30.32 -31.48 30.22
C ARG A 444 28.95 -32.01 30.66
N THR A 445 28.14 -31.17 31.29
CA THR A 445 26.82 -31.57 31.79
C THR A 445 25.79 -31.55 30.66
N LEU A 446 25.79 -30.54 29.79
CA LEU A 446 24.93 -30.54 28.58
C LEU A 446 25.16 -31.78 27.73
N LYS A 447 26.42 -32.16 27.50
CA LYS A 447 26.80 -33.33 26.70
C LYS A 447 26.09 -34.61 27.17
N ARG A 448 26.03 -34.85 28.48
CA ARG A 448 25.33 -36.04 29.02
C ARG A 448 23.83 -36.01 28.73
N HIS A 449 23.19 -34.85 28.86
CA HIS A 449 21.77 -34.69 28.56
C HIS A 449 21.47 -34.83 27.07
N CYS A 450 22.30 -34.24 26.20
CA CYS A 450 22.15 -34.41 24.76
C CYS A 450 22.25 -35.88 24.35
N LEU A 451 23.27 -36.60 24.85
CA LEU A 451 23.42 -38.03 24.56
C LEU A 451 22.22 -38.85 25.08
N ALA A 452 21.68 -38.53 26.26
CA ALA A 452 20.50 -39.19 26.78
C ALA A 452 19.25 -38.97 25.90
N LEU A 453 19.09 -37.76 25.33
CA LEU A 453 17.96 -37.41 24.46
C LEU A 453 18.03 -38.05 23.06
N MET A 454 19.23 -38.39 22.57
CA MET A 454 19.40 -39.06 21.27
C MET A 454 19.06 -40.57 21.31
N GLY A 455 18.99 -41.19 22.49
CA GLY A 455 18.65 -42.61 22.62
C GLY A 455 19.64 -43.53 21.89
N GLU A 456 19.13 -44.38 20.97
CA GLU A 456 19.95 -45.34 20.21
C GLU A 456 20.97 -44.65 19.29
N GLU A 457 20.69 -43.44 18.80
CA GLU A 457 21.61 -42.66 17.96
C GLU A 457 22.86 -42.21 18.73
N ALA A 458 22.81 -42.18 20.07
CA ALA A 458 23.97 -41.88 20.90
C ALA A 458 25.11 -42.90 20.74
N SER A 459 24.79 -44.15 20.37
CA SER A 459 25.78 -45.20 20.13
C SER A 459 26.68 -44.92 18.91
N ILE A 460 26.23 -44.07 17.98
CA ILE A 460 26.97 -43.64 16.79
C ILE A 460 27.98 -42.54 17.14
N VAL A 461 27.65 -41.72 18.14
CA VAL A 461 28.41 -40.53 18.56
C VAL A 461 29.40 -40.86 19.68
N SER A 462 29.08 -41.83 20.53
CA SER A 462 29.94 -42.33 21.59
C SER A 462 30.04 -43.86 21.47
N PRO A 463 31.09 -44.39 20.82
CA PRO A 463 31.40 -45.80 20.98
C PRO A 463 31.76 -46.05 22.45
N VAL A 464 31.04 -47.00 23.04
CA VAL A 464 30.94 -47.54 24.41
C VAL A 464 32.14 -47.40 25.39
N ASP A 465 33.33 -46.97 24.99
CA ASP A 465 34.56 -47.04 25.79
C ASP A 465 35.01 -45.73 26.48
N THR A 466 34.27 -44.62 26.43
CA THR A 466 34.69 -43.36 27.11
C THR A 466 34.00 -43.04 28.44
N LEU A 467 33.06 -43.88 28.90
CA LEU A 467 32.35 -43.67 30.16
C LEU A 467 32.89 -44.49 31.34
N ARG A 468 33.90 -45.35 31.15
CA ARG A 468 34.38 -46.24 32.20
C ARG A 468 35.71 -45.85 32.84
N ASP A 469 36.54 -45.06 32.15
CA ASP A 469 37.92 -44.78 32.60
C ASP A 469 38.09 -43.49 33.44
N THR A 470 37.02 -42.82 33.85
CA THR A 470 37.15 -41.61 34.71
C THR A 470 36.61 -41.73 36.13
N ASP A 471 35.83 -42.78 36.44
CA ASP A 471 35.32 -42.97 37.79
C ASP A 471 36.34 -43.67 38.72
N GLU A 472 37.21 -44.55 38.20
CA GLU A 472 38.20 -45.26 39.02
C GLU A 472 39.41 -44.38 39.43
N GLU A 473 39.86 -43.45 38.58
CA GLU A 473 41.01 -42.56 38.91
C GLU A 473 40.64 -41.42 39.89
N LEU A 474 39.35 -41.05 39.98
CA LEU A 474 38.89 -39.97 40.86
C LEU A 474 38.68 -40.44 42.31
N GLU A 475 38.35 -41.71 42.55
CA GLU A 475 38.18 -42.24 43.91
C GLU A 475 39.53 -42.42 44.64
N GLU A 476 40.58 -42.88 43.97
CA GLU A 476 41.91 -43.03 44.58
C GLU A 476 42.56 -41.67 44.91
N GLY A 477 42.47 -40.69 44.00
CA GLY A 477 43.00 -39.34 44.21
C GLY A 477 42.27 -38.53 45.29
N ALA A 478 40.97 -38.78 45.50
CA ALA A 478 40.18 -38.16 46.56
C ALA A 478 40.47 -38.76 47.94
N ALA A 479 40.66 -40.09 48.01
CA ALA A 479 41.01 -40.79 49.25
C ALA A 479 42.39 -40.36 49.81
N GLU A 480 43.38 -40.16 48.93
CA GLU A 480 44.73 -39.77 49.33
C GLU A 480 44.81 -38.30 49.80
N LYS A 481 44.04 -37.40 49.15
CA LYS A 481 43.89 -35.99 49.58
C LYS A 481 43.11 -35.86 50.90
N ALA A 482 42.13 -36.73 51.15
CA ALA A 482 41.38 -36.77 52.42
C ALA A 482 42.25 -37.26 53.60
N LEU A 483 43.11 -38.27 53.37
CA LEU A 483 44.05 -38.79 54.38
C LEU A 483 45.11 -37.75 54.77
N THR A 484 45.57 -36.96 53.81
CA THR A 484 46.58 -35.91 54.00
C THR A 484 46.00 -34.70 54.73
N ARG A 485 44.75 -34.30 54.43
CA ARG A 485 44.03 -33.25 55.18
C ARG A 485 43.72 -33.66 56.63
N ARG A 486 43.33 -34.92 56.90
CA ARG A 486 43.10 -35.42 58.28
C ARG A 486 44.37 -35.42 59.14
N ARG A 487 45.52 -35.76 58.55
CA ARG A 487 46.83 -35.72 59.25
C ARG A 487 47.30 -34.29 59.54
N SER A 488 46.97 -33.32 58.68
CA SER A 488 47.28 -31.90 58.91
C SER A 488 46.41 -31.28 60.01
N LEU A 489 45.09 -31.55 60.00
CA LEU A 489 44.15 -31.06 61.02
C LEU A 489 44.43 -31.66 62.41
N SER A 490 44.82 -32.94 62.50
CA SER A 490 45.21 -33.57 63.78
C SER A 490 46.51 -33.03 64.39
N ARG A 491 47.38 -32.37 63.60
CA ARG A 491 48.60 -31.71 64.11
C ARG A 491 48.30 -30.29 64.61
N MET A 492 47.29 -29.63 64.03
CA MET A 492 46.85 -28.28 64.43
C MET A 492 46.16 -28.29 65.80
N TRP A 493 45.35 -29.32 66.09
CA TRP A 493 44.62 -29.48 67.36
C TRP A 493 45.48 -29.92 68.56
N ARG A 494 46.76 -30.25 68.36
CA ARG A 494 47.71 -30.56 69.46
C ARG A 494 48.62 -29.38 69.84
N ARG A 495 48.42 -28.22 69.23
CA ARG A 495 49.21 -26.99 69.47
C ARG A 495 48.37 -25.78 69.90
N MET A 496 47.08 -25.97 70.19
CA MET A 496 46.32 -25.17 71.16
C MET A 496 46.20 -26.00 72.43
#